data_AF-A0A5E4KGV2-F1
#
_entry.id   AF-A0A5E4KGV2-F1
#
_cell.length_a   1.000
_cell.length_b   1.000
_cell.length_c   1.000
_cell.angle_alpha   90.00
_cell.angle_beta   90.00
_cell.angle_gamma   90.00
#
_symmetry.space_group_name_H-M   'P 1'
#
loop_
_entity.id
_entity.type
_entity.pdbx_description
1 polymer ?
#
loop_
_entity_poly.entity_id
_entity_poly.type
_entity_poly.pdbx_seq_one_letter_code
_entity_poly.pdbx_strand_id
1 'polypeptide(L)'
;MAITSYKEIPEIYFLTLTDNIETIFTHGILSRNNILREKIKFKDCSNPTIQAVRSMKKIGDLYLHDYANLYFGKRPPMHYNMVYTQKIPQETICYICIKNDVLLTSDMHFTDGHIIYTQTEIYNDLKYLNKLSWNILNDPFFLAKKPDGSYKS
;
A
#
# COMPACT_ATOMS: atom_id res chain seq x y z
N MET A 1 7.72 -11.24 -16.03
CA MET A 1 8.26 -10.23 -16.98
C MET A 1 8.56 -8.96 -16.21
N ALA A 2 9.59 -8.21 -16.59
CA ALA A 2 9.86 -6.91 -15.97
C ALA A 2 8.98 -5.84 -16.63
N ILE A 3 8.14 -5.15 -15.86
CA ILE A 3 7.40 -3.98 -16.34
C ILE A 3 8.36 -2.80 -16.42
N THR A 4 8.30 -2.07 -17.53
CA THR A 4 9.17 -0.90 -17.79
C THR A 4 8.39 0.39 -18.00
N SER A 5 7.07 0.29 -18.19
CA SER A 5 6.16 1.41 -18.37
C SER A 5 4.95 1.31 -17.44
N TYR A 6 4.55 2.44 -16.85
CA TYR A 6 3.36 2.49 -16.00
C TYR A 6 2.07 2.10 -16.75
N LYS A 7 2.06 2.22 -18.09
CA LYS A 7 0.93 1.83 -18.94
C LYS A 7 0.68 0.31 -18.95
N GLU A 8 1.69 -0.48 -18.61
CA GLU A 8 1.56 -1.94 -18.47
C GLU A 8 0.92 -2.33 -17.13
N ILE A 9 0.77 -1.38 -16.20
CA ILE A 9 0.12 -1.59 -14.90
C ILE A 9 -1.36 -1.26 -15.08
N PRO A 10 -2.28 -2.23 -15.02
CA PRO A 10 -3.69 -1.98 -15.29
C PRO A 10 -4.35 -1.11 -14.22
N GLU A 11 -4.01 -1.34 -12.95
CA GLU A 11 -4.63 -0.70 -11.81
C GLU A 11 -3.69 -0.71 -10.60
N ILE A 12 -3.88 0.29 -9.73
CA ILE A 12 -3.25 0.42 -8.42
C ILE A 12 -4.32 0.23 -7.36
N TYR A 13 -4.01 -0.45 -6.26
CA TYR A 13 -5.01 -0.81 -5.27
C TYR A 13 -4.87 -0.01 -3.99
N PHE A 14 -6.01 0.43 -3.46
CA PHE A 14 -6.13 0.86 -2.07
C PHE A 14 -6.94 -0.16 -1.28
N LEU A 15 -6.36 -0.68 -0.21
CA LEU A 15 -6.96 -1.70 0.65
C LEU A 15 -7.62 -1.04 1.86
N THR A 16 -8.91 -1.28 2.05
CA THR A 16 -9.71 -0.66 3.12
C THR A 16 -10.85 -1.60 3.56
N LEU A 17 -11.70 -1.11 4.47
CA LEU A 17 -12.96 -1.74 4.86
C LEU A 17 -14.16 -1.09 4.18
N THR A 18 -15.23 -1.86 3.98
CA THR A 18 -16.50 -1.38 3.41
C THR A 18 -17.08 -0.21 4.21
N ASP A 19 -16.90 -0.18 5.53
CA ASP A 19 -17.30 0.93 6.40
C ASP A 19 -16.67 2.28 6.02
N ASN A 20 -15.51 2.27 5.33
CA ASN A 20 -14.79 3.50 4.96
C ASN A 20 -15.21 4.05 3.59
N ILE A 21 -16.03 3.33 2.83
CA ILE A 21 -16.32 3.64 1.43
C ILE A 21 -17.02 4.99 1.29
N GLU A 22 -18.04 5.27 2.10
CA GLU A 22 -18.75 6.55 2.07
C GLU A 22 -17.80 7.74 2.33
N THR A 23 -16.95 7.61 3.35
CA THR A 23 -15.94 8.61 3.70
C THR A 23 -14.97 8.84 2.54
N ILE A 24 -14.49 7.77 1.90
CA ILE A 24 -13.55 7.85 0.78
C ILE A 24 -14.21 8.47 -0.46
N PHE A 25 -15.48 8.16 -0.74
CA PHE A 25 -16.21 8.83 -1.82
C PHE A 25 -16.39 10.33 -1.56
N THR A 26 -16.51 10.73 -0.29
CA THR A 26 -16.72 12.13 0.09
C THR A 26 -15.43 12.94 0.10
N HIS A 27 -14.32 12.38 0.62
CA HIS A 27 -13.08 13.11 0.87
C HIS A 27 -11.91 12.68 -0.02
N GLY A 28 -12.07 11.60 -0.79
CA GLY A 28 -10.99 10.93 -1.49
C GLY A 28 -10.18 9.99 -0.60
N ILE A 29 -9.12 9.42 -1.19
CA ILE A 29 -8.15 8.60 -0.46
C ILE A 29 -7.10 9.52 0.14
N LEU A 30 -7.11 9.66 1.46
CA LEU A 30 -6.24 10.56 2.19
C LEU A 30 -5.12 9.79 2.92
N SER A 31 -4.02 10.50 3.19
CA SER A 31 -2.99 10.01 4.10
C SER A 31 -3.52 9.93 5.53
N ARG A 32 -2.88 9.10 6.36
CA ARG A 32 -3.31 8.96 7.76
C ARG A 32 -3.25 10.28 8.50
N ASN A 33 -2.20 11.07 8.30
CA ASN A 33 -2.06 12.36 8.96
C ASN A 33 -3.16 13.34 8.52
N ASN A 34 -3.57 13.32 7.25
CA ASN A 34 -4.71 14.13 6.78
C ASN A 34 -6.03 13.69 7.44
N ILE A 35 -6.31 12.37 7.47
CA ILE A 35 -7.52 11.82 8.13
C ILE A 35 -7.59 12.26 9.61
N LEU A 36 -6.49 12.15 10.33
CA LEU A 36 -6.42 12.52 11.75
C LEU A 36 -6.54 14.03 11.96
N ARG A 37 -5.86 14.83 11.14
CA ARG A 37 -5.90 16.31 11.20
C ARG A 37 -7.31 16.84 10.94
N GLU A 38 -8.01 16.27 9.97
CA GLU A 38 -9.37 16.65 9.58
C GLU A 38 -10.45 15.97 10.44
N LYS A 39 -10.04 15.12 11.41
CA LYS A 39 -10.94 14.38 12.32
C LYS A 39 -12.00 13.56 11.56
N ILE A 40 -11.61 13.04 10.40
CA ILE A 40 -12.47 12.21 9.57
C ILE A 40 -12.64 10.85 10.25
N LYS A 41 -13.90 10.42 10.41
CA LYS A 41 -14.21 9.10 10.97
C LYS A 41 -13.86 8.00 9.97
N PHE A 42 -13.14 7.01 10.45
CA PHE A 42 -12.80 5.81 9.69
C PHE A 42 -12.67 4.61 10.63
N LYS A 43 -12.89 3.42 10.09
CA LYS A 43 -12.62 2.14 10.75
C LYS A 43 -11.19 1.73 10.42
N ASP A 44 -10.36 1.68 11.46
CA ASP A 44 -8.96 1.30 11.33
C ASP A 44 -8.80 -0.22 11.28
N CYS A 45 -8.10 -0.71 10.26
CA CYS A 45 -7.73 -2.13 10.09
C CYS A 45 -6.21 -2.33 10.00
N SER A 46 -5.44 -1.28 10.30
CA SER A 46 -4.00 -1.31 10.18
C SER A 46 -3.35 -2.06 11.33
N ASN A 47 -2.21 -2.70 11.05
CA ASN A 47 -1.41 -3.35 12.07
C ASN A 47 -0.72 -2.29 12.95
N PRO A 48 -0.98 -2.24 14.28
CA PRO A 48 -0.45 -1.18 15.14
C PRO A 48 1.08 -1.09 15.15
N THR A 49 1.79 -2.22 15.09
CA THR A 49 3.26 -2.27 15.04
C THR A 49 3.79 -1.66 13.76
N ILE A 50 3.16 -1.98 12.62
CA ILE A 50 3.53 -1.40 11.32
C ILE A 50 3.23 0.10 11.30
N GLN A 51 2.11 0.53 11.89
CA GLN A 51 1.76 1.94 12.00
C GLN A 51 2.75 2.74 12.85
N ALA A 52 3.24 2.17 13.95
CA ALA A 52 4.28 2.80 14.77
C ALA A 52 5.58 3.01 13.98
N VAL A 53 5.98 2.04 13.15
CA VAL A 53 7.15 2.21 12.28
C VAL A 53 6.88 3.31 11.24
N ARG A 54 5.70 3.31 10.62
CA ARG A 54 5.31 4.30 9.60
C ARG A 54 5.17 5.72 10.14
N SER A 55 4.83 5.91 11.41
CA SER A 55 4.79 7.24 12.03
C SER A 55 6.18 7.82 12.30
N MET A 56 7.23 7.00 12.27
CA MET A 56 8.61 7.43 12.54
C MET A 56 9.50 7.48 11.28
N LYS A 57 9.21 6.66 10.26
CA LYS A 57 10.02 6.60 9.04
C LYS A 57 9.69 7.78 8.10
N LYS A 58 10.74 8.41 7.58
CA LYS A 58 10.66 9.57 6.67
C LYS A 58 11.11 9.24 5.25
N ILE A 59 10.58 10.02 4.31
CA ILE A 59 11.04 10.17 2.93
C ILE A 59 11.22 11.68 2.70
N GLY A 60 12.47 12.14 2.65
CA GLY A 60 12.77 13.57 2.74
C GLY A 60 12.27 14.16 4.06
N ASP A 61 11.48 15.22 3.97
CA ASP A 61 10.91 15.92 5.14
C ASP A 61 9.57 15.35 5.61
N LEU A 62 8.96 14.46 4.83
CA LEU A 62 7.63 13.88 5.10
C LEU A 62 7.74 12.51 5.75
N TYR A 63 6.80 12.17 6.62
CA TYR A 63 6.65 10.83 7.19
C TYR A 63 5.87 9.91 6.25
N LEU A 64 6.01 8.60 6.40
CA LEU A 64 5.20 7.64 5.62
C LEU A 64 3.69 7.78 5.87
N HIS A 65 3.27 8.41 6.98
CA HIS A 65 1.88 8.75 7.26
C HIS A 65 1.37 10.02 6.56
N ASP A 66 2.23 10.78 5.91
CA ASP A 66 1.86 11.90 5.05
C ASP A 66 1.48 11.45 3.64
N TYR A 67 1.82 10.21 3.27
CA TYR A 67 1.45 9.60 1.99
C TYR A 67 0.22 8.69 2.11
N ALA A 68 -0.64 8.68 1.09
CA ALA A 68 -1.65 7.64 0.93
C ALA A 68 -0.97 6.32 0.54
N ASN A 69 -1.29 5.24 1.26
CA ASN A 69 -0.62 3.96 1.08
C ASN A 69 -1.32 3.10 0.02
N LEU A 70 -0.69 2.96 -1.16
CA LEU A 70 -1.22 2.20 -2.29
C LEU A 70 -0.40 0.94 -2.55
N TYR A 71 -0.96 -0.01 -3.31
CA TYR A 71 -0.35 -1.30 -3.61
C TYR A 71 -0.38 -1.62 -5.10
N PHE A 72 0.69 -2.22 -5.62
CA PHE A 72 0.74 -2.74 -6.99
C PHE A 72 0.09 -4.13 -7.14
N GLY A 73 -0.03 -4.91 -6.05
CA GLY A 73 -0.56 -6.27 -6.07
C GLY A 73 -1.92 -6.40 -5.36
N LYS A 74 -2.78 -7.31 -5.85
CA LYS A 74 -4.15 -7.57 -5.35
C LYS A 74 -4.23 -8.19 -3.95
N ARG A 75 -3.11 -8.67 -3.41
CA ARG A 75 -3.03 -9.30 -2.08
C ARG A 75 -1.73 -8.88 -1.41
N PRO A 76 -1.66 -7.65 -0.86
CA PRO A 76 -0.48 -7.21 -0.12
C PRO A 76 -0.42 -7.86 1.27
N PRO A 77 0.75 -7.86 1.95
CA PRO A 77 0.93 -8.45 3.29
C PRO A 77 -0.14 -8.02 4.30
N MET A 78 -0.62 -6.78 4.19
CA MET A 78 -1.68 -6.24 5.03
C MET A 78 -2.98 -7.04 4.91
N HIS A 79 -3.38 -7.49 3.71
CA HIS A 79 -4.56 -8.35 3.54
C HIS A 79 -4.45 -9.65 4.32
N TYR A 80 -3.28 -10.31 4.27
CA TYR A 80 -3.04 -11.52 5.05
C TYR A 80 -3.15 -11.23 6.55
N ASN A 81 -2.56 -10.14 7.02
CA ASN A 81 -2.65 -9.73 8.42
C ASN A 81 -4.11 -9.47 8.86
N MET A 82 -4.93 -8.80 8.04
CA MET A 82 -6.35 -8.58 8.32
C MET A 82 -7.10 -9.91 8.50
N VAL A 83 -6.95 -10.83 7.55
CA VAL A 83 -7.71 -12.09 7.54
C VAL A 83 -7.23 -13.07 8.59
N TYR A 84 -5.91 -13.32 8.65
CA TYR A 84 -5.38 -14.43 9.44
C TYR A 84 -4.94 -14.02 10.84
N THR A 85 -4.48 -12.79 11.05
CA THR A 85 -4.03 -12.30 12.37
C THR A 85 -5.15 -11.56 13.09
N GLN A 86 -5.75 -10.55 12.45
CA GLN A 86 -6.79 -9.71 13.07
C GLN A 86 -8.19 -10.33 13.00
N LYS A 87 -8.37 -11.41 12.21
CA LYS A 87 -9.65 -12.10 12.01
C LYS A 87 -10.76 -11.18 11.49
N ILE A 88 -10.41 -10.21 10.67
CA ILE A 88 -11.38 -9.34 9.99
C ILE A 88 -12.18 -10.19 9.00
N PRO A 89 -13.53 -10.12 9.02
CA PRO A 89 -14.37 -10.84 8.08
C PRO A 89 -14.06 -10.40 6.65
N GLN A 90 -13.75 -11.35 5.77
CA GLN A 90 -13.22 -11.06 4.43
C GLN A 90 -14.23 -10.29 3.57
N GLU A 91 -15.53 -10.50 3.78
CA GLU A 91 -16.63 -9.79 3.14
C GLU A 91 -16.68 -8.28 3.46
N THR A 92 -16.00 -7.85 4.53
CA THR A 92 -15.86 -6.42 4.88
C THR A 92 -14.62 -5.78 4.26
N ILE A 93 -13.73 -6.56 3.66
CA ILE A 93 -12.48 -6.07 3.06
C ILE A 93 -12.74 -5.65 1.62
N CYS A 94 -12.37 -4.43 1.27
CA CYS A 94 -12.57 -3.87 -0.06
C CYS A 94 -11.25 -3.40 -0.67
N TYR A 95 -11.12 -3.59 -1.99
CA TYR A 95 -10.08 -2.98 -2.81
C TYR A 95 -10.70 -1.91 -3.70
N ILE A 96 -10.21 -0.68 -3.57
CA ILE A 96 -10.53 0.38 -4.53
C ILE A 96 -9.46 0.33 -5.63
N CYS A 97 -9.89 0.12 -6.87
CA CYS A 97 -9.03 0.12 -8.03
C CYS A 97 -8.87 1.55 -8.56
N ILE A 98 -7.63 2.02 -8.56
CA ILE A 98 -7.22 3.36 -8.98
C ILE A 98 -6.54 3.22 -10.34
N LYS A 99 -6.83 4.16 -11.24
CA LYS A 99 -6.13 4.24 -12.53
C LYS A 99 -4.63 4.45 -12.33
N ASN A 100 -3.84 3.94 -13.27
CA ASN A 100 -2.38 3.99 -13.20
C ASN A 100 -1.79 5.40 -13.38
N ASP A 101 -2.60 6.38 -13.81
CA ASP A 101 -2.23 7.79 -13.91
C ASP A 101 -1.91 8.42 -12.55
N VAL A 102 -2.36 7.84 -11.45
CA VAL A 102 -1.92 8.22 -10.08
C VAL A 102 -0.39 8.16 -9.92
N LEU A 103 0.29 7.32 -10.70
CA LEU A 103 1.75 7.19 -10.67
C LEU A 103 2.47 8.40 -11.30
N LEU A 104 1.75 9.28 -12.00
CA LEU A 104 2.30 10.50 -12.59
C LEU A 104 2.29 11.69 -11.62
N THR A 105 1.79 11.51 -10.39
CA THR A 105 1.80 12.55 -9.37
C THR A 105 3.25 12.88 -8.97
N SER A 106 3.59 14.16 -8.84
CA SER A 106 4.97 14.63 -8.59
C SER A 106 5.60 14.07 -7.31
N ASP A 107 4.78 13.78 -6.31
CA ASP A 107 5.23 13.39 -4.97
C ASP A 107 5.13 11.86 -4.76
N MET A 108 4.99 11.12 -5.85
CA MET A 108 4.83 9.67 -5.82
C MET A 108 6.13 8.97 -5.46
N HIS A 109 6.05 8.08 -4.49
CA HIS A 109 7.13 7.19 -4.09
C HIS A 109 6.65 5.74 -4.13
N PHE A 110 7.53 4.85 -4.58
CA PHE A 110 7.29 3.42 -4.56
C PHE A 110 8.52 2.66 -4.05
N THR A 111 8.29 1.43 -3.61
CA THR A 111 9.32 0.61 -2.99
C THR A 111 9.41 -0.74 -3.67
N ASP A 112 10.61 -1.32 -3.68
CA ASP A 112 10.82 -2.68 -4.17
C ASP A 112 10.72 -3.75 -3.07
N GLY A 113 10.26 -3.36 -1.88
CA GLY A 113 10.14 -4.20 -0.70
C GLY A 113 9.14 -3.63 0.31
N HIS A 114 8.92 -4.35 1.41
CA HIS A 114 8.13 -3.82 2.51
C HIS A 114 8.92 -2.73 3.22
N ILE A 115 8.39 -1.50 3.20
CA ILE A 115 9.07 -0.28 3.66
C ILE A 115 9.60 -0.28 5.10
N ILE A 116 9.22 -1.25 5.94
CA ILE A 116 9.75 -1.37 7.32
C ILE A 116 11.16 -1.95 7.33
N TYR A 117 11.54 -2.70 6.29
CA TYR A 117 12.84 -3.33 6.18
C TYR A 117 13.89 -2.32 5.71
N THR A 118 15.10 -2.43 6.25
CA THR A 118 16.22 -1.50 5.97
C THR A 118 16.77 -1.64 4.56
N GLN A 119 16.70 -2.84 3.97
CA GLN A 119 17.11 -3.16 2.60
C GLN A 119 16.09 -2.77 1.51
N THR A 120 14.97 -2.17 1.91
CA THR A 120 13.96 -1.70 0.96
C THR A 120 14.39 -0.37 0.38
N GLU A 121 14.50 -0.33 -0.94
CA GLU A 121 14.82 0.89 -1.68
C GLU A 121 13.54 1.66 -1.97
N ILE A 122 13.67 2.99 -2.05
CA ILE A 122 12.58 3.92 -2.36
C ILE A 122 12.93 4.61 -3.67
N TYR A 123 11.96 4.66 -4.58
CA TYR A 123 12.08 5.28 -5.88
C TYR A 123 10.99 6.33 -6.06
N ASN A 124 11.30 7.38 -6.81
CA ASN A 124 10.38 8.46 -7.17
C ASN A 124 10.37 8.71 -8.69
N ASP A 125 10.96 7.80 -9.47
CA ASP A 125 11.03 7.89 -10.93
C ASP A 125 10.58 6.55 -11.53
N LEU A 126 9.60 6.62 -12.45
CA LEU A 126 8.99 5.46 -13.09
C LEU A 126 9.97 4.60 -13.89
N LYS A 127 11.16 5.13 -14.24
CA LYS A 127 12.21 4.30 -14.86
C LYS A 127 12.68 3.14 -13.98
N TYR A 128 12.43 3.20 -12.67
CA TYR A 128 12.78 2.13 -11.73
C TYR A 128 11.66 1.09 -11.52
N LEU A 129 10.57 1.13 -12.29
CA LEU A 129 9.53 0.09 -12.21
C LEU A 129 10.10 -1.31 -12.46
N ASN A 130 11.18 -1.44 -13.24
CA ASN A 130 11.86 -2.71 -13.48
C ASN A 130 12.58 -3.29 -12.25
N LYS A 131 12.73 -2.52 -11.15
CA LYS A 131 13.31 -2.98 -9.88
C LYS A 131 12.33 -3.78 -9.04
N LEU A 132 11.03 -3.66 -9.31
CA LEU A 132 10.00 -4.39 -8.58
C LEU A 132 10.02 -5.86 -9.00
N SER A 133 9.83 -6.74 -8.02
CA SER A 133 9.65 -8.17 -8.26
C SER A 133 8.23 -8.45 -8.77
N TRP A 134 7.92 -8.08 -10.01
CA TRP A 134 6.59 -8.25 -10.61
C TRP A 134 6.06 -9.68 -10.59
N ASN A 135 6.93 -10.68 -10.68
CA ASN A 135 6.53 -12.08 -10.55
C ASN A 135 5.96 -12.39 -9.15
N ILE A 136 6.47 -11.72 -8.11
CA ILE A 136 6.01 -11.84 -6.72
C ILE A 136 4.71 -11.04 -6.53
N LEU A 137 4.67 -9.80 -7.01
CA LEU A 137 3.50 -8.93 -6.90
C LEU A 137 2.26 -9.51 -7.61
N ASN A 138 2.49 -10.30 -8.67
CA ASN A 138 1.45 -10.98 -9.44
C ASN A 138 1.21 -12.43 -8.99
N ASP A 139 1.94 -12.99 -8.02
CA ASP A 139 1.70 -14.34 -7.50
C ASP A 139 0.60 -14.30 -6.42
N PRO A 140 -0.61 -14.82 -6.70
CA PRO A 140 -1.73 -14.77 -5.77
C PRO A 140 -1.53 -15.65 -4.52
N PHE A 141 -0.48 -16.48 -4.50
CA PHE A 141 -0.11 -17.39 -3.42
C PHE A 141 1.19 -17.01 -2.73
N PHE A 142 1.87 -15.93 -3.15
CA PHE A 142 3.17 -15.56 -2.59
C PHE A 142 3.11 -15.38 -1.07
N LEU A 143 2.09 -14.68 -0.56
CA LEU A 143 1.95 -14.46 0.88
C LEU A 143 1.49 -15.69 1.66
N ALA A 144 0.87 -16.68 1.00
CA ALA A 144 0.63 -17.96 1.65
C ALA A 144 1.95 -18.67 1.99
N LYS A 145 3.00 -18.41 1.20
CA LYS A 145 4.37 -18.92 1.43
C LYS A 145 5.15 -18.01 2.39
N LYS A 146 4.91 -16.69 2.36
CA LYS A 146 5.60 -15.68 3.20
C LYS A 146 4.63 -14.61 3.74
N PRO A 147 3.98 -14.86 4.88
CA PRO A 147 2.98 -13.97 5.48
C PRO A 147 3.45 -12.57 5.85
N ASP A 148 4.72 -12.41 6.19
CA ASP A 148 5.34 -11.14 6.60
C ASP A 148 5.66 -10.22 5.41
N GLY A 149 5.54 -10.72 4.18
CA GLY A 149 5.86 -9.98 2.97
C GLY A 149 7.37 -9.82 2.73
N SER A 150 8.23 -10.58 3.40
CA SER A 150 9.67 -10.52 3.17
C SER A 150 10.07 -11.28 1.90
N TYR A 151 10.49 -10.58 0.85
CA TYR A 151 11.04 -11.23 -0.36
C TYR A 151 12.43 -10.77 -0.74
N LYS A 152 12.98 -9.80 -0.03
CA LYS A 152 14.40 -9.44 -0.05
C LYS A 152 15.04 -9.96 1.23
N SER A 153 15.69 -11.13 1.12
CA SER A 153 16.62 -11.65 2.13
C SER A 153 18.03 -11.30 1.73
#